data_AF-A0A529MR57-F1
#
_entry.id   AF-A0A529MR57-F1
#
_cell.length_a   1.000
_cell.length_b   1.000
_cell.length_c   1.000
_cell.angle_alpha   90.00
_cell.angle_beta   90.00
_cell.angle_gamma   90.00
#
_symmetry.space_group_name_H-M   'P 1'
#
loop_
_entity.id
_entity.type
_entity.pdbx_description
1 polymer ?
#
loop_
_entity_poly.entity_id
_entity_poly.type
_entity_poly.pdbx_seq_one_letter_code
_entity_poly.pdbx_strand_id
1 'polypeptide(L)'
;MIVRSNTILVAALALLVAGCAGPNTHDLLNKTTVTVPGSDIAATHEIFVATTRQQATKDPRQVFDGDRSLTTSYARVDVTVPKVHQV
;
A
#
# COMPACT_ATOMS: atom_id res chain seq x y z
N MET A 1 23.04 -5.14 37.66
CA MET A 1 23.32 -4.64 36.28
C MET A 1 22.88 -5.59 35.17
N ILE A 2 22.85 -6.91 35.37
CA ILE A 2 22.46 -7.92 34.35
C ILE A 2 21.01 -7.76 33.85
N VAL A 3 20.05 -7.45 34.74
CA VAL A 3 18.62 -7.29 34.37
C VAL A 3 18.37 -6.09 33.45
N ARG A 4 19.13 -4.99 33.61
CA ARG A 4 19.03 -3.79 32.77
C ARG A 4 19.60 -4.01 31.35
N SER A 5 20.61 -4.86 31.20
CA SER A 5 21.19 -5.17 29.89
C SER A 5 20.22 -6.02 29.05
N ASN A 6 19.57 -7.00 29.68
CA ASN A 6 18.64 -7.88 28.99
C ASN A 6 17.40 -7.14 28.44
N THR A 7 16.86 -6.17 29.20
CA THR A 7 15.74 -5.35 28.73
C THR A 7 16.11 -4.41 27.59
N ILE A 8 17.32 -3.84 27.59
CA ILE A 8 17.82 -3.00 26.49
C ILE A 8 17.94 -3.85 25.20
N LEU A 9 18.46 -5.07 25.32
CA LEU A 9 18.66 -5.96 24.18
C LEU A 9 17.32 -6.44 23.58
N VAL A 10 16.34 -6.76 24.44
CA VAL A 10 14.97 -7.09 23.99
C VAL A 10 14.30 -5.88 23.32
N ALA A 11 14.43 -4.68 23.89
CA ALA A 11 13.87 -3.48 23.29
C ALA A 11 14.51 -3.16 21.92
N ALA A 12 15.83 -3.28 21.80
CA ALA A 12 16.55 -3.08 20.54
C ALA A 12 16.12 -4.09 19.47
N LEU A 13 15.95 -5.36 19.84
CA LEU A 13 15.45 -6.38 18.93
C LEU A 13 14.01 -6.09 18.48
N ALA A 14 13.13 -5.66 19.40
CA ALA A 14 11.75 -5.29 19.05
C ALA A 14 11.69 -4.11 18.07
N LEU A 15 12.56 -3.10 18.24
CA LEU A 15 12.67 -1.96 17.33
C LEU A 15 13.16 -2.37 15.93
N LEU A 16 14.08 -3.34 15.84
CA LEU A 16 14.57 -3.85 14.55
C LEU A 16 13.49 -4.60 13.76
N VAL A 17 12.58 -5.31 14.44
CA VAL A 17 11.53 -6.12 13.80
C VAL A 17 10.29 -5.29 13.45
N ALA A 18 10.06 -4.15 14.12
CA ALA A 18 8.91 -3.28 13.89
C ALA A 18 8.87 -2.63 12.48
N GLY A 19 9.95 -2.68 11.71
CA GLY A 19 10.02 -2.13 10.36
C GLY A 19 9.20 -2.87 9.28
N CYS A 20 8.69 -4.07 9.55
CA CYS A 20 7.96 -4.85 8.55
C CYS A 20 6.55 -4.33 8.21
N ALA A 21 5.99 -3.40 8.98
CA ALA A 21 4.64 -2.84 8.74
C ALA A 21 4.71 -1.33 8.50
N GLY A 22 5.07 -0.92 7.28
CA GLY A 22 5.08 0.49 6.88
C GLY A 22 3.66 1.09 6.83
N PRO A 23 3.51 2.40 7.14
CA PRO A 23 2.22 3.07 7.10
C PRO A 23 1.70 3.21 5.65
N ASN A 24 0.37 3.10 5.45
CA ASN A 24 -0.33 3.27 4.16
C ASN A 24 0.01 2.23 3.08
N THR A 25 0.54 1.06 3.45
CA THR A 25 0.80 -0.06 2.54
C THR A 25 -0.43 -0.62 1.83
N HIS A 26 -1.62 -0.21 2.26
CA HIS A 26 -2.90 -0.69 1.74
C HIS A 26 -3.64 0.34 0.90
N ASP A 27 -3.17 1.59 0.80
CA ASP A 27 -3.80 2.61 -0.04
C ASP A 27 -3.44 2.35 -1.51
N LEU A 28 -4.43 2.00 -2.33
CA LEU A 28 -4.25 1.78 -3.77
C LEU A 28 -4.60 3.02 -4.60
N LEU A 29 -5.41 3.93 -4.05
CA LEU A 29 -5.72 5.21 -4.66
C LEU A 29 -4.91 6.33 -4.01
N ASN A 30 -4.42 7.26 -4.84
CA ASN A 30 -3.66 8.42 -4.36
C ASN A 30 -4.44 9.23 -3.32
N LYS A 31 -3.74 9.68 -2.27
CA LYS A 31 -4.31 10.59 -1.26
C LYS A 31 -4.62 11.97 -1.81
N THR A 32 -3.79 12.43 -2.74
CA THR A 32 -3.89 13.70 -3.44
C THR A 32 -4.10 13.43 -4.92
N THR A 33 -5.23 13.88 -5.44
CA THR A 33 -5.49 13.86 -6.88
C THR A 33 -4.54 14.83 -7.56
N VAL A 34 -3.58 14.30 -8.31
CA VAL A 34 -2.69 15.11 -9.14
C VAL A 34 -3.27 15.08 -10.55
N THR A 35 -3.86 16.20 -10.97
CA THR A 35 -4.31 16.34 -12.35
C THR A 35 -3.09 16.60 -13.22
N VAL A 36 -2.71 15.62 -14.02
CA VAL A 36 -1.65 15.73 -15.02
C VAL A 36 -2.32 15.98 -16.38
N PRO A 37 -1.94 17.02 -17.14
CA PRO A 37 -2.41 17.20 -18.50
C PRO A 37 -2.13 15.95 -19.34
N GLY A 38 -3.06 15.54 -20.20
CA GLY A 38 -2.87 14.35 -21.04
C GLY A 38 -1.61 14.42 -21.92
N SER A 39 -1.15 15.62 -22.28
CA SER A 39 0.11 15.85 -22.98
C SER A 39 1.35 15.39 -22.21
N ASP A 40 1.26 15.27 -20.89
CA ASP A 40 2.38 14.98 -19.99
C ASP A 40 2.39 13.52 -19.52
N ILE A 41 1.43 12.71 -19.99
CA ILE A 41 1.36 11.27 -19.77
C ILE A 41 2.21 10.57 -20.84
N ALA A 42 3.19 9.78 -20.41
CA ALA A 42 4.03 8.97 -21.30
C ALA A 42 3.38 7.62 -21.62
N ALA A 43 2.70 7.02 -20.64
CA ALA A 43 2.05 5.73 -20.77
C ALA A 43 0.86 5.60 -19.81
N THR A 44 -0.07 4.70 -20.18
CA THR A 44 -1.18 4.25 -19.33
C THR A 44 -1.18 2.73 -19.29
N HIS A 45 -1.36 2.18 -18.09
CA HIS A 45 -1.45 0.74 -17.85
C HIS A 45 -2.79 0.43 -17.18
N GLU A 46 -3.51 -0.54 -17.73
CA GLU A 46 -4.74 -1.08 -17.15
C GLU A 46 -4.41 -2.39 -16.42
N ILE A 47 -4.75 -2.46 -15.14
CA ILE A 47 -4.49 -3.61 -14.29
C ILE A 47 -5.82 -4.18 -13.81
N PHE A 48 -6.04 -5.46 -14.07
CA PHE A 48 -7.19 -6.21 -13.57
C PHE A 48 -6.78 -7.04 -12.35
N VAL A 49 -7.45 -6.80 -11.24
CA VAL A 49 -7.19 -7.46 -9.96
C VAL A 49 -8.30 -8.46 -9.69
N ALA A 50 -7.92 -9.69 -9.33
CA ALA A 50 -8.80 -10.70 -8.75
C ALA A 50 -8.21 -11.14 -7.40
N THR A 51 -8.95 -11.00 -6.31
CA THR A 51 -8.44 -11.22 -4.96
C THR A 51 -9.48 -11.83 -4.03
N THR A 52 -9.04 -12.55 -3.01
CA THR A 52 -9.91 -13.00 -1.90
C THR A 52 -9.94 -12.01 -0.75
N ARG A 53 -9.37 -10.80 -0.92
CA ARG A 53 -9.53 -9.75 0.07
C ARG A 53 -10.94 -9.17 0.03
N GLN A 54 -11.45 -8.80 1.20
CA GLN A 54 -12.75 -8.15 1.31
C GLN A 54 -12.66 -6.71 0.78
N GLN A 55 -13.76 -6.21 0.23
CA GLN A 55 -13.82 -4.82 -0.25
C GLN A 55 -13.76 -3.86 0.94
N ALA A 56 -12.90 -2.84 0.84
CA ALA A 56 -12.77 -1.85 1.89
C ALA A 56 -14.06 -1.03 2.03
N THR A 57 -14.63 -1.01 3.23
CA THR A 57 -15.85 -0.24 3.56
C THR A 57 -15.57 1.02 4.37
N LYS A 58 -14.42 1.07 5.05
CA LYS A 58 -14.03 2.17 5.96
C LYS A 58 -13.24 3.26 5.24
N ASP A 59 -12.26 2.87 4.43
CA ASP A 59 -11.47 3.79 3.61
C ASP A 59 -11.54 3.35 2.14
N PRO A 60 -12.31 4.06 1.30
CA PRO A 60 -12.46 3.73 -0.11
C PRO A 60 -11.12 3.69 -0.87
N ARG A 61 -10.09 4.39 -0.40
CA ARG A 61 -8.78 4.46 -1.07
C ARG A 61 -8.01 3.15 -0.99
N GLN A 62 -8.34 2.29 -0.04
CA GLN A 62 -7.71 0.99 0.08
C GLN A 62 -8.20 0.01 -0.99
N VAL A 63 -9.43 0.22 -1.49
CA VAL A 63 -10.16 -0.66 -2.43
C VAL A 63 -10.48 -2.04 -1.82
N PHE A 64 -9.47 -2.71 -1.25
CA PHE A 64 -9.58 -3.95 -0.50
C PHE A 64 -8.98 -3.78 0.90
N ASP A 65 -9.61 -4.37 1.91
CA ASP A 65 -9.13 -4.33 3.28
C ASP A 65 -8.17 -5.50 3.60
N GLY A 66 -7.77 -5.60 4.87
CA GLY A 66 -6.89 -6.65 5.37
C GLY A 66 -7.56 -8.02 5.48
N ASP A 67 -8.89 -8.07 5.52
CA ASP A 67 -9.66 -9.27 5.81
C ASP A 67 -9.89 -10.11 4.55
N ARG A 68 -10.26 -11.38 4.75
CA ARG A 68 -10.56 -12.32 3.66
C ARG A 68 -12.07 -12.42 3.46
N SER A 69 -12.48 -12.40 2.20
CA SER A 69 -13.84 -12.69 1.78
C SER A 69 -13.98 -14.17 1.39
N LEU A 70 -15.19 -14.71 1.59
CA LEU A 70 -15.58 -16.03 1.08
C LEU A 70 -15.79 -16.03 -0.45
N THR A 71 -15.90 -14.85 -1.05
CA THR A 71 -16.04 -14.66 -2.50
C THR A 71 -14.83 -13.91 -3.06
N THR A 72 -14.50 -14.18 -4.32
CA THR A 72 -13.48 -13.41 -5.04
C THR A 72 -14.02 -12.03 -5.38
N SER A 73 -13.25 -11.01 -5.03
CA SER A 73 -13.47 -9.61 -5.36
C SER A 73 -12.63 -9.21 -6.56
N TYR A 74 -13.12 -8.26 -7.34
CA TYR A 74 -12.45 -7.77 -8.54
C TYR A 74 -12.29 -6.25 -8.51
N ALA A 75 -11.21 -5.74 -9.12
CA ALA A 75 -11.04 -4.31 -9.38
C ALA A 75 -10.31 -4.09 -10.70
N ARG A 76 -10.55 -2.92 -11.30
CA ARG A 76 -9.72 -2.36 -12.36
C ARG A 76 -8.98 -1.14 -11.82
N VAL A 77 -7.69 -1.07 -12.10
CA VAL A 77 -6.83 0.05 -11.72
C VAL A 77 -6.14 0.60 -12.97
N ASP A 78 -6.35 1.88 -13.23
CA ASP A 78 -5.67 2.60 -14.31
C ASP A 78 -4.49 3.37 -13.72
N VAL A 79 -3.29 3.10 -14.23
CA VAL A 79 -2.03 3.71 -13.76
C VAL A 79 -1.44 4.55 -14.89
N THR A 80 -1.11 5.81 -14.61
CA THR A 80 -0.46 6.70 -15.56
C THR A 80 1.00 6.91 -15.17
N VAL A 81 1.89 6.94 -16.17
CA VAL A 81 3.31 7.24 -15.98
C VAL A 81 3.59 8.62 -16.57
N PRO A 82 4.06 9.60 -15.78
CA PRO A 82 4.34 10.94 -16.28
C PRO A 82 5.66 10.96 -17.07
N LYS A 83 5.76 11.84 -18.07
CA LYS A 83 6.96 11.98 -18.93
C LYS A 83 8.25 12.37 -18.18
N VAL A 84 8.12 13.00 -17.02
CA VAL A 84 9.27 13.38 -16.18
C VAL A 84 9.91 12.17 -15.46
N HIS A 85 9.22 11.02 -15.42
CA HIS A 85 9.76 9.83 -14.79
C HIS A 85 10.93 9.26 -15.60
N GLN A 86 12.07 9.03 -14.93
CA GLN A 86 13.28 8.45 -15.51
C GLN A 86 13.49 7.05 -14.89
N VAL A 87 13.89 6.07 -15.71
CA VAL A 87 14.10 4.66 -15.33
C VAL A 87 15.56 4.35 -15.04
#